data_AF-A0A8H3ZZ96-F1
#
_entry.id   AF-A0A8H3ZZ96-F1
#
_cell.length_a   1.000
_cell.length_b   1.000
_cell.length_c   1.000
_cell.angle_alpha   90.00
_cell.angle_beta   90.00
_cell.angle_gamma   90.00
#
_symmetry.space_group_name_H-M   'P 1'
#
loop_
_entity.id
_entity.type
_entity.pdbx_description
1 polymer ?
#
loop_
_entity_poly.entity_id
_entity_poly.type
_entity_poly.pdbx_seq_one_letter_code
_entity_poly.pdbx_strand_id
1 'polypeptide(L)'
;MDEHNVNIRRIKARFRHTSMAMVDRYAGLFELRVFKNQYVIEFLLPTGERCRECERFARKIVDNMNDTPTRLIGMSPNDATKFEQVYSKPSVKYNRPIGVDEPQLPKGSTIRFLLTSGEWENDPFERHRITDPIWSPSLHKIRRIVVGKNPSMPVLYYLDESGPRRPFVREQLMHIKEEPMLPPRWVLGDNRMHIRRSL
;
A
#
# COMPACT_ATOMS: atom_id res chain seq x y z
N MET A 1 -3.57 11.29 28.67
CA MET A 1 -2.27 11.96 28.44
C MET A 1 -1.79 12.35 29.82
N ASP A 2 -0.71 11.85 30.42
CA ASP A 2 0.40 11.01 29.96
C ASP A 2 1.15 10.48 31.20
N GLU A 3 1.11 9.17 31.49
CA GLU A 3 2.00 8.61 32.53
C GLU A 3 3.41 8.34 31.97
N HIS A 4 3.52 8.22 30.64
CA HIS A 4 4.73 7.80 29.95
C HIS A 4 5.24 8.78 28.88
N ASN A 5 4.64 9.96 28.75
CA ASN A 5 5.03 10.96 27.74
C ASN A 5 5.12 10.37 26.30
N VAL A 6 4.18 9.48 25.95
CA VAL A 6 4.14 8.80 24.64
C VAL A 6 3.08 9.46 23.76
N ASN A 7 3.51 9.93 22.59
CA ASN A 7 2.59 10.46 21.60
C ASN A 7 1.79 9.33 20.91
N ILE A 8 0.51 9.22 21.23
CA ILE A 8 -0.39 8.25 20.61
C ILE A 8 -0.87 8.78 19.27
N ARG A 9 -0.38 8.17 18.18
CA ARG A 9 -0.88 8.42 16.82
C ARG A 9 -1.97 7.41 16.47
N ARG A 10 -3.19 7.89 16.22
CA ARG A 10 -4.29 7.06 15.72
C ARG A 10 -4.48 7.27 14.22
N ILE A 11 -4.38 6.19 13.45
CA ILE A 11 -4.68 6.23 12.02
C ILE A 11 -6.19 5.96 11.88
N LYS A 12 -6.95 6.93 11.36
CA LYS A 12 -8.32 6.65 10.90
C LYS A 12 -8.21 5.83 9.62
N ALA A 13 -8.26 4.51 9.76
CA ALA A 13 -8.09 3.52 8.70
C ALA A 13 -9.30 3.47 7.76
N ARG A 14 -9.62 4.60 7.11
CA ARG A 14 -10.62 4.60 6.03
C ARG A 14 -10.02 4.30 4.66
N PHE A 15 -8.70 4.47 4.44
CA PHE A 15 -8.08 4.39 3.09
C PHE A 15 -6.55 4.11 3.09
N ARG A 16 -5.97 3.42 4.09
CA ARG A 16 -4.49 3.32 4.23
C ARG A 16 -3.98 1.97 4.75
N HIS A 17 -4.32 0.87 4.09
CA HIS A 17 -3.72 -0.45 4.37
C HIS A 17 -2.18 -0.46 4.28
N THR A 18 -1.57 0.44 3.51
CA THR A 18 -0.09 0.56 3.41
C THR A 18 0.59 1.06 4.67
N SER A 19 -0.11 1.85 5.51
CA SER A 19 0.49 2.43 6.72
C SER A 19 0.78 1.41 7.82
N MET A 20 0.06 0.28 7.80
CA MET A 20 0.24 -0.85 8.72
C MET A 20 0.78 -2.09 8.02
N ALA A 21 1.12 -2.02 6.73
CA ALA A 21 1.52 -3.18 5.93
C ALA A 21 2.69 -3.99 6.52
N MET A 22 3.62 -3.35 7.24
CA MET A 22 4.68 -4.05 7.95
C MET A 22 4.14 -4.91 9.11
N VAL A 23 3.22 -4.35 9.90
CA VAL A 23 2.55 -5.04 11.01
C VAL A 23 1.69 -6.18 10.48
N ASP A 24 0.89 -5.92 9.44
CA ASP A 24 0.03 -6.94 8.82
C ASP A 24 0.85 -8.10 8.27
N ARG A 25 1.99 -7.79 7.63
CA ARG A 25 2.90 -8.83 7.12
C ARG A 25 3.52 -9.66 8.23
N TYR A 26 3.90 -9.04 9.34
CA TYR A 26 4.45 -9.73 10.50
C TYR A 26 3.38 -10.63 11.14
N ALA A 27 2.17 -10.10 11.37
CA ALA A 27 1.05 -10.84 11.94
C ALA A 27 0.69 -12.07 11.09
N GLY A 28 0.54 -11.92 9.77
CA GLY A 28 0.25 -13.05 8.89
C GLY A 28 1.36 -14.10 8.86
N LEU A 29 2.64 -13.70 8.96
CA LEU A 29 3.75 -14.65 9.06
C LEU A 29 3.76 -15.40 10.40
N PHE A 30 3.45 -14.70 11.49
CA PHE A 30 3.30 -15.30 12.81
C PHE A 30 2.17 -16.33 12.82
N GLU A 31 0.98 -15.96 12.36
CA GLU A 31 -0.18 -16.84 12.25
C GLU A 31 0.15 -18.10 11.44
N LEU A 32 0.74 -17.94 10.25
CA LEU A 32 1.14 -19.07 9.40
C LEU A 32 2.04 -20.07 10.15
N ARG A 33 3.02 -19.57 10.90
CA ARG A 33 3.97 -20.40 11.65
C ARG A 33 3.31 -21.06 12.86
N VAL A 34 2.42 -20.37 13.56
CA VAL A 34 1.66 -20.91 14.68
C VAL A 34 0.75 -22.03 14.21
N PHE A 35 -0.06 -21.79 13.16
CA PHE A 35 -0.96 -22.80 12.60
C PHE A 35 -0.21 -24.04 12.15
N LYS A 36 0.93 -23.89 11.46
CA LYS A 36 1.73 -25.04 11.03
C LYS A 36 2.13 -25.95 12.19
N ASN A 37 2.58 -25.37 13.32
CA ASN A 37 2.96 -26.15 14.49
C ASN A 37 1.75 -26.74 15.22
N GLN A 38 0.66 -25.97 15.30
CA GLN A 38 -0.60 -26.44 15.88
C GLN A 38 -1.12 -27.67 15.13
N TYR A 39 -1.21 -27.60 13.80
CA TYR A 39 -1.67 -28.73 12.98
C TYR A 39 -0.83 -29.98 13.20
N VAL A 40 0.50 -29.86 13.20
CA VAL A 40 1.40 -31.01 13.42
C VAL A 40 1.13 -31.69 14.76
N ILE A 41 0.91 -30.91 15.83
CA ILE A 41 0.59 -31.47 17.15
C ILE A 41 -0.81 -32.09 17.13
N GLU A 42 -1.80 -31.41 16.56
CA GLU A 42 -3.18 -31.91 16.51
C GLU A 42 -3.32 -33.21 15.70
N PHE A 43 -2.48 -33.43 14.68
CA PHE A 43 -2.42 -34.71 13.96
C PHE A 43 -1.90 -35.88 14.82
N LEU A 44 -1.12 -35.59 15.86
CA LEU A 44 -0.58 -36.59 16.78
C LEU A 44 -1.50 -36.83 17.98
N LEU A 45 -2.50 -35.96 18.18
CA LEU A 45 -3.44 -36.08 19.28
C LEU A 45 -4.60 -37.04 18.93
N PRO A 46 -5.21 -37.68 19.93
CA PRO A 46 -6.45 -38.43 19.74
C PRO A 46 -7.56 -37.55 19.16
N THR A 47 -8.45 -38.17 18.37
CA THR A 47 -9.60 -37.48 17.76
C THR A 47 -10.43 -36.75 18.81
N GLY A 48 -10.56 -35.43 18.66
CA GLY A 48 -11.34 -34.57 19.56
C GLY A 48 -10.51 -33.80 20.58
N GLU A 49 -9.22 -34.09 20.71
CA GLU A 49 -8.29 -33.28 21.50
C GLU A 49 -7.74 -32.09 20.69
N ARG A 50 -7.40 -30.99 21.40
CA ARG A 50 -6.88 -29.76 20.82
C ARG A 50 -5.56 -29.38 21.46
N CYS A 51 -4.68 -28.75 20.68
CA CYS A 51 -3.40 -28.30 21.19
C CYS A 51 -3.56 -27.22 22.27
N ARG A 52 -3.07 -27.50 23.49
CA ARG A 52 -3.01 -26.51 24.60
C ARG A 52 -1.64 -25.85 24.74
N GLU A 53 -0.63 -26.34 24.03
CA GLU A 53 0.75 -25.85 24.15
C GLU A 53 1.08 -24.71 23.17
N CYS A 54 0.08 -24.11 22.52
CA CYS A 54 0.24 -23.05 21.53
C CYS A 54 1.10 -21.87 22.01
N GLU A 55 0.99 -21.51 23.28
CA GLU A 55 1.78 -20.43 23.88
C GLU A 55 3.28 -20.74 23.95
N ARG A 56 3.65 -22.01 24.13
CA ARG A 56 5.07 -22.42 24.25
C ARG A 56 5.80 -22.26 22.93
N PHE A 57 5.18 -22.67 21.83
CA PHE A 57 5.78 -22.48 20.51
C PHE A 57 5.57 -21.08 19.93
N ALA A 58 4.49 -20.37 20.29
CA ALA A 58 4.33 -18.96 19.93
C ALA A 58 5.53 -18.09 20.35
N ARG A 59 6.01 -18.25 21.59
CA ARG A 59 7.22 -17.54 22.06
C ARG A 59 8.45 -17.89 21.22
N LYS A 60 8.72 -19.19 21.03
CA LYS A 60 9.84 -19.65 20.18
C LYS A 60 9.75 -19.14 18.74
N ILE A 61 8.54 -19.01 18.20
CA ILE A 61 8.31 -18.45 16.86
C ILE A 61 8.67 -16.97 16.84
N VAL A 62 8.26 -16.19 17.84
CA VAL A 62 8.59 -14.77 17.96
C VAL A 62 10.11 -14.59 18.10
N ASP A 63 10.75 -15.35 18.99
CA ASP A 63 12.21 -15.33 19.15
C ASP A 63 12.89 -15.64 17.82
N ASN A 64 12.47 -16.71 17.14
CA ASN A 64 13.00 -17.05 15.83
C ASN A 64 12.76 -15.96 14.77
N MET A 65 11.60 -15.33 14.75
CA MET A 65 11.31 -14.23 13.81
C MET A 65 12.19 -13.00 14.08
N ASN A 66 12.52 -12.73 15.35
CA ASN A 66 13.31 -11.58 15.77
C ASN A 66 14.83 -11.81 15.67
N ASP A 67 15.28 -13.06 15.73
CA ASP A 67 16.71 -13.43 15.65
C ASP A 67 17.14 -13.89 14.25
N THR A 68 16.19 -14.21 13.35
CA THR A 68 16.54 -14.66 11.99
C THR A 68 16.74 -13.48 11.06
N PRO A 69 17.85 -13.43 10.28
CA PRO A 69 18.04 -12.42 9.25
C PRO A 69 16.91 -12.42 8.23
N THR A 70 16.28 -11.25 8.02
CA THR A 70 15.23 -11.15 7.01
C THR A 70 15.81 -10.80 5.64
N ARG A 71 15.14 -11.23 4.58
CA ARG A 71 15.56 -10.95 3.20
C ARG A 71 15.63 -9.46 2.87
N LEU A 72 14.77 -8.65 3.49
CA LEU A 72 14.67 -7.21 3.20
C LEU A 72 15.85 -6.46 3.81
N ILE A 73 16.15 -6.63 5.08
CA ILE A 73 17.22 -5.87 5.75
C ILE A 73 18.56 -6.60 5.77
N GLY A 74 18.59 -7.92 5.51
CA GLY A 74 19.81 -8.73 5.54
C GLY A 74 20.35 -8.98 6.96
N MET A 75 19.63 -8.59 8.00
CA MET A 75 19.96 -8.78 9.41
C MET A 75 18.71 -9.14 10.22
N SER A 76 18.90 -9.57 11.46
CA SER A 76 17.80 -9.90 12.38
C SER A 76 17.08 -8.63 12.84
N PRO A 77 15.76 -8.66 13.09
CA PRO A 77 15.07 -7.53 13.71
C PRO A 77 15.72 -7.06 15.03
N ASN A 78 16.18 -7.98 15.88
CA ASN A 78 16.84 -7.65 17.14
C ASN A 78 18.15 -6.86 16.94
N ASP A 79 18.91 -7.15 15.89
CA ASP A 79 20.08 -6.36 15.54
C ASP A 79 19.70 -5.03 14.87
N ALA A 80 18.65 -5.04 14.04
CA ALA A 80 18.16 -3.86 13.34
C ALA A 80 17.68 -2.76 14.31
N THR A 81 17.03 -3.12 15.41
CA THR A 81 16.53 -2.15 16.42
C THR A 81 17.64 -1.36 17.11
N LYS A 82 18.89 -1.83 17.07
CA LYS A 82 20.05 -1.12 17.64
C LYS A 82 20.50 0.06 16.77
N PHE A 83 20.04 0.14 15.52
CA PHE A 83 20.36 1.23 14.60
C PHE A 83 19.22 2.24 14.53
N GLU A 84 19.57 3.53 14.42
CA GLU A 84 18.58 4.61 14.23
C GLU A 84 17.83 4.46 12.89
N GLN A 85 18.53 4.00 11.86
CA GLN A 85 18.00 3.79 10.52
C GLN A 85 18.56 2.51 9.92
N VAL A 86 17.71 1.75 9.24
CA VAL A 86 18.08 0.51 8.53
C VAL A 86 17.62 0.59 7.10
N TYR A 87 18.55 0.33 6.18
CA TYR A 87 18.24 0.30 4.76
C TYR A 87 17.61 -1.03 4.37
N SER A 88 16.45 -0.95 3.72
CA SER A 88 15.72 -2.12 3.22
C SER A 88 16.06 -2.37 1.76
N LYS A 89 16.40 -3.61 1.42
CA LYS A 89 16.50 -4.11 0.06
C LYS A 89 15.11 -4.21 -0.55
N PRO A 90 14.97 -3.97 -1.86
CA PRO A 90 13.70 -4.13 -2.54
C PRO A 90 13.24 -5.59 -2.49
N SER A 91 11.94 -5.81 -2.23
CA SER A 91 11.35 -7.14 -2.14
C SER A 91 11.30 -7.85 -3.51
N VAL A 92 11.33 -7.10 -4.59
CA VAL A 92 11.33 -7.57 -5.98
C VAL A 92 12.50 -6.92 -6.70
N LYS A 93 13.18 -7.66 -7.59
CA LYS A 93 14.19 -7.06 -8.46
C LYS A 93 13.49 -6.08 -9.40
N TYR A 94 13.85 -4.81 -9.31
CA TYR A 94 13.41 -3.83 -10.29
C TYR A 94 14.23 -4.06 -11.56
N ASN A 95 13.56 -4.30 -12.69
CA ASN A 95 14.21 -4.44 -13.99
C ASN A 95 14.63 -3.08 -14.59
N ARG A 96 14.54 -2.00 -13.81
CA ARG A 96 14.81 -0.62 -14.23
C ARG A 96 15.70 0.09 -13.22
N PRO A 97 16.42 1.15 -13.62
CA PRO A 97 17.15 2.00 -12.68
C PRO A 97 16.19 2.62 -11.65
N ILE A 98 16.65 2.67 -10.39
CA ILE A 98 15.94 3.27 -9.27
C ILE A 98 16.75 4.47 -8.80
N GLY A 99 16.08 5.56 -8.42
CA GLY A 99 16.72 6.74 -7.83
C GLY A 99 17.10 7.76 -8.88
N VAL A 100 18.35 8.23 -8.84
CA VAL A 100 18.82 9.33 -9.70
C VAL A 100 18.74 8.98 -11.19
N ASP A 101 19.03 7.73 -11.53
CA ASP A 101 19.04 7.24 -12.91
C ASP A 101 17.66 6.83 -13.44
N GLU A 102 16.60 6.90 -12.60
CA GLU A 102 15.23 6.57 -13.02
C GLU A 102 14.71 7.65 -13.99
N PRO A 103 14.17 7.28 -15.18
CA PRO A 103 13.61 8.24 -16.12
C PRO A 103 12.43 9.01 -15.51
N GLN A 104 12.60 10.32 -15.33
CA GLN A 104 11.62 11.17 -14.65
C GLN A 104 10.63 11.79 -15.62
N LEU A 105 9.37 11.91 -15.19
CA LEU A 105 8.41 12.77 -15.86
C LEU A 105 8.72 14.23 -15.53
N PRO A 106 8.69 15.15 -16.52
CA PRO A 106 8.85 16.57 -16.26
C PRO A 106 7.84 17.10 -15.25
N LYS A 107 8.28 18.04 -14.42
CA LYS A 107 7.37 18.79 -13.56
C LYS A 107 6.36 19.57 -14.42
N GLY A 108 5.09 19.56 -14.03
CA GLY A 108 4.01 20.16 -14.81
C GLY A 108 3.40 19.26 -15.88
N SER A 109 3.96 18.07 -16.15
CA SER A 109 3.33 17.08 -17.02
C SER A 109 1.92 16.74 -16.57
N THR A 110 1.01 16.67 -17.53
CA THR A 110 -0.38 16.25 -17.33
C THR A 110 -0.45 14.74 -17.23
N ILE A 111 -1.00 14.23 -16.13
CA ILE A 111 -1.08 12.80 -15.86
C ILE A 111 -2.50 12.39 -15.44
N ARG A 112 -2.77 11.09 -15.53
CA ARG A 112 -3.77 10.38 -14.72
C ARG A 112 -3.04 9.50 -13.71
N PHE A 113 -3.65 9.25 -12.57
CA PHE A 113 -3.06 8.38 -11.55
C PHE A 113 -3.87 7.10 -11.39
N LEU A 114 -3.22 6.04 -10.90
CA LEU A 114 -3.84 4.76 -10.64
C LEU A 114 -4.73 4.87 -9.39
N LEU A 115 -6.02 4.56 -9.54
CA LEU A 115 -6.97 4.58 -8.44
C LEU A 115 -6.68 3.42 -7.48
N THR A 116 -6.64 3.72 -6.19
CA THR A 116 -6.76 2.70 -5.14
C THR A 116 -8.22 2.33 -4.93
N SER A 117 -8.45 1.11 -4.44
CA SER A 117 -9.78 0.61 -4.13
C SER A 117 -10.57 1.59 -3.24
N GLY A 118 -11.80 1.93 -3.62
CA GLY A 118 -12.64 2.90 -2.91
C GLY A 118 -12.25 4.38 -3.03
N GLU A 119 -11.12 4.72 -3.66
CA GLU A 119 -10.66 6.12 -3.79
C GLU A 119 -11.60 6.98 -4.65
N TRP A 120 -12.25 6.37 -5.65
CA TRP A 120 -13.21 7.06 -6.51
C TRP A 120 -14.51 7.41 -5.78
N GLU A 121 -15.07 6.44 -5.04
CA GLU A 121 -16.36 6.60 -4.37
C GLU A 121 -16.24 7.23 -2.98
N ASN A 122 -15.02 7.46 -2.49
CA ASN A 122 -14.74 7.66 -1.06
C ASN A 122 -15.38 6.54 -0.20
N ASP A 123 -15.44 5.30 -0.73
CA ASP A 123 -16.08 4.18 -0.04
C ASP A 123 -15.20 3.69 1.12
N PRO A 124 -15.69 3.74 2.38
CA PRO A 124 -14.94 3.27 3.54
C PRO A 124 -14.55 1.79 3.50
N PHE A 125 -15.18 0.97 2.65
CA PHE A 125 -14.96 -0.46 2.57
C PHE A 125 -14.05 -0.89 1.42
N GLU A 126 -13.41 0.06 0.73
CA GLU A 126 -12.50 -0.22 -0.40
C GLU A 126 -13.15 -1.13 -1.47
N ARG A 127 -14.48 -1.07 -1.65
CA ARG A 127 -15.15 -1.87 -2.67
C ARG A 127 -14.93 -1.19 -4.02
N HIS A 128 -14.62 -2.00 -5.03
CA HIS A 128 -14.54 -1.58 -6.41
C HIS A 128 -15.73 -2.17 -7.13
N ARG A 129 -16.49 -1.35 -7.86
CA ARG A 129 -17.46 -1.90 -8.82
C ARG A 129 -16.67 -2.45 -9.99
N ILE A 130 -17.14 -3.53 -10.60
CA ILE A 130 -16.52 -4.10 -11.81
C ILE A 130 -16.39 -3.06 -12.94
N THR A 131 -17.24 -2.02 -12.92
CA THR A 131 -17.30 -0.94 -13.90
C THR A 131 -16.46 0.29 -13.55
N ASP A 132 -15.82 0.34 -12.39
CA ASP A 132 -15.06 1.51 -11.98
C ASP A 132 -13.78 1.64 -12.84
N PRO A 133 -13.40 2.86 -13.22
CA PRO A 133 -12.21 3.06 -14.02
C PRO A 133 -10.95 2.68 -13.22
N ILE A 134 -9.97 2.07 -13.89
CA ILE A 134 -8.67 1.74 -13.29
C ILE A 134 -7.84 3.01 -13.05
N TRP A 135 -7.94 3.97 -13.95
CA TRP A 135 -7.23 5.26 -13.92
C TRP A 135 -8.15 6.39 -13.53
N SER A 136 -7.61 7.42 -12.88
CA SER A 136 -8.35 8.62 -12.54
C SER A 136 -8.99 9.22 -13.81
N PRO A 137 -10.30 9.55 -13.79
CA PRO A 137 -10.91 10.24 -14.92
C PRO A 137 -10.44 11.70 -15.02
N SER A 138 -10.04 12.29 -13.89
CA SER A 138 -9.45 13.62 -13.79
C SER A 138 -7.98 13.63 -14.21
N LEU A 139 -7.58 14.75 -14.81
CA LEU A 139 -6.20 15.07 -15.12
C LEU A 139 -5.59 15.90 -13.99
N HIS A 140 -4.34 15.60 -13.66
CA HIS A 140 -3.57 16.31 -12.65
C HIS A 140 -2.19 16.68 -13.18
N LYS A 141 -1.59 17.72 -12.60
CA LYS A 141 -0.20 18.08 -12.91
C LYS A 141 0.75 17.59 -11.83
N ILE A 142 1.95 17.18 -12.25
CA ILE A 142 3.04 16.88 -11.32
C ILE A 142 3.52 18.20 -10.68
N ARG A 143 3.32 18.35 -9.37
CA ARG A 143 3.72 19.53 -8.60
C ARG A 143 5.13 19.41 -8.02
N ARG A 144 5.48 18.23 -7.50
CA ARG A 144 6.75 18.00 -6.83
C ARG A 144 7.27 16.60 -7.12
N ILE A 145 8.58 16.50 -7.32
CA ILE A 145 9.31 15.26 -7.54
C ILE A 145 10.32 15.14 -6.42
N VAL A 146 10.38 13.97 -5.77
CA VAL A 146 11.30 13.67 -4.68
C VAL A 146 12.13 12.47 -5.08
N VAL A 147 13.45 12.66 -5.11
CA VAL A 147 14.42 11.62 -5.46
C VAL A 147 15.22 11.30 -4.21
N GLY A 148 15.09 10.06 -3.71
CA GLY A 148 15.92 9.58 -2.61
C GLY A 148 17.31 9.21 -3.13
N LYS A 149 18.35 9.89 -2.62
CA LYS A 149 19.72 9.72 -3.11
C LYS A 149 20.52 8.63 -2.39
N ASN A 150 20.11 8.16 -1.20
CA ASN A 150 20.78 7.10 -0.44
C ASN A 150 19.83 6.47 0.62
N PRO A 151 19.42 5.20 0.48
CA PRO A 151 19.66 4.32 -0.65
C PRO A 151 18.80 4.81 -1.83
N SER A 152 19.09 4.35 -3.05
CA SER A 152 18.26 4.64 -4.20
C SER A 152 16.82 4.20 -3.94
N MET A 153 15.92 5.17 -3.77
CA MET A 153 14.48 4.94 -3.64
C MET A 153 13.78 5.30 -4.95
N PRO A 154 12.63 4.66 -5.27
CA PRO A 154 11.83 5.04 -6.42
C PRO A 154 11.50 6.53 -6.37
N VAL A 155 11.52 7.18 -7.53
CA VAL A 155 11.18 8.60 -7.62
C VAL A 155 9.70 8.79 -7.24
N LEU A 156 9.46 9.65 -6.25
CA LEU A 156 8.13 9.93 -5.74
C LEU A 156 7.58 11.22 -6.36
N TYR A 157 6.38 11.13 -6.91
CA TYR A 157 5.65 12.22 -7.54
C TYR A 157 4.50 12.65 -6.64
N TYR A 158 4.37 13.96 -6.45
CA TYR A 158 3.25 14.59 -5.76
C TYR A 158 2.48 15.44 -6.76
N LEU A 159 1.17 15.26 -6.76
CA LEU A 159 0.25 15.97 -7.65
C LEU A 159 -0.10 17.36 -7.09
N ASP A 160 -0.81 18.12 -7.90
CA ASP A 160 -1.42 19.39 -7.52
C ASP A 160 -2.50 19.24 -6.45
N GLU A 161 -3.06 20.36 -6.00
CA GLU A 161 -4.00 20.41 -4.87
C GLU A 161 -5.35 19.77 -5.18
N SER A 162 -5.70 19.62 -6.46
CA SER A 162 -6.88 18.89 -6.90
C SER A 162 -6.68 17.37 -6.82
N GLY A 163 -5.44 16.89 -6.75
CA GLY A 163 -5.10 15.47 -6.67
C GLY A 163 -5.03 14.92 -5.24
N PRO A 164 -4.93 13.58 -5.09
CA PRO A 164 -4.77 12.95 -3.79
C PRO A 164 -3.51 13.41 -3.04
N ARG A 165 -3.64 13.59 -1.72
CA ARG A 165 -2.53 13.97 -0.82
C ARG A 165 -1.63 12.77 -0.46
N ARG A 166 -1.19 12.00 -1.46
CA ARG A 166 -0.26 10.87 -1.31
C ARG A 166 0.79 10.87 -2.43
N PRO A 167 1.99 10.33 -2.21
CA PRO A 167 2.98 10.18 -3.26
C PRO A 167 2.60 9.04 -4.22
N PHE A 168 3.08 9.15 -5.46
CA PHE A 168 2.94 8.15 -6.50
C PHE A 168 4.32 7.75 -7.03
N VAL A 169 4.47 6.49 -7.43
CA VAL A 169 5.62 6.05 -8.24
C VAL A 169 5.30 6.16 -9.74
N ARG A 170 6.30 6.08 -10.60
CA ARG A 170 6.15 6.24 -12.05
C ARG A 170 5.09 5.33 -12.67
N GLU A 171 4.92 4.10 -12.20
CA GLU A 171 3.96 3.09 -12.67
C GLU A 171 2.52 3.44 -12.31
N GLN A 172 2.33 4.22 -11.26
CA GLN A 172 1.02 4.68 -10.84
C GLN A 172 0.60 5.95 -11.59
N LEU A 173 1.39 6.39 -12.57
CA LEU A 173 1.12 7.59 -13.37
C LEU A 173 1.06 7.24 -14.87
N MET A 174 -0.04 7.60 -15.49
CA MET A 174 -0.21 7.61 -16.93
C MET A 174 0.06 9.02 -17.46
N HIS A 175 1.12 9.18 -18.25
CA HIS A 175 1.45 10.47 -18.87
C HIS A 175 0.55 10.73 -20.08
N ILE A 176 -0.18 11.83 -20.04
CA ILE A 176 -1.09 12.27 -21.09
C ILE A 176 -0.36 13.29 -21.95
N LYS A 177 0.05 12.87 -23.16
CA LYS A 177 0.82 13.71 -24.10
C LYS A 177 -0.04 14.69 -24.88
N GLU A 178 -1.29 14.32 -25.14
CA GLU A 178 -2.24 15.08 -25.95
C GLU A 178 -3.43 15.48 -25.07
N GLU A 179 -4.02 16.65 -25.35
CA GLU A 179 -5.26 17.03 -24.67
C GLU A 179 -6.36 16.02 -25.01
N PRO A 180 -7.03 15.42 -24.01
CA PRO A 180 -8.08 14.46 -24.30
C PRO A 180 -9.23 15.17 -25.00
N MET A 181 -9.57 14.67 -26.19
CA MET A 181 -10.76 15.11 -26.89
C MET A 181 -12.00 14.73 -26.08
N LEU A 182 -12.91 15.68 -25.90
CA LEU A 182 -14.23 15.38 -25.37
C LEU A 182 -15.00 14.52 -26.39
N PRO A 183 -15.84 13.58 -25.92
CA PRO A 183 -16.70 12.84 -26.83
C PRO A 183 -17.62 13.80 -27.60
N PRO A 184 -18.04 13.43 -28.82
CA PRO A 184 -18.94 14.25 -29.62
C PRO A 184 -20.17 14.70 -28.84
N ARG A 185 -20.67 15.92 -29.11
CA ARG A 185 -21.81 16.50 -28.38
C ARG A 185 -23.06 15.61 -28.34
N TRP A 186 -23.30 14.79 -29.36
CA TRP A 186 -24.44 13.86 -29.38
C TRP A 186 -24.35 12.79 -28.29
N VAL A 187 -23.14 12.37 -27.90
CA VAL A 187 -22.92 11.45 -26.76
C VAL A 187 -23.25 12.13 -25.43
N LEU A 188 -23.03 13.45 -25.33
CA LEU A 188 -23.28 14.24 -24.13
C LEU A 188 -24.72 14.80 -24.06
N GLY A 189 -25.43 14.84 -25.19
CA GLY A 189 -26.72 15.51 -25.36
C GLY A 189 -27.95 14.73 -24.88
N ASP A 190 -27.84 13.39 -24.76
CA ASP A 190 -28.98 12.52 -24.40
C ASP A 190 -29.22 12.37 -22.90
N ASN A 191 -28.41 13.00 -22.04
CA ASN A 191 -28.60 12.98 -20.58
C ASN A 191 -29.65 13.97 -20.05
N ARG A 192 -30.64 14.35 -20.86
CA ARG A 192 -31.96 14.72 -20.31
C ARG A 192 -32.62 13.43 -19.86
N MET A 193 -32.14 12.86 -18.76
CA MET A 193 -32.90 11.86 -18.01
C MET A 193 -34.30 12.43 -17.83
N HIS A 194 -35.29 11.79 -18.45
CA HIS A 194 -36.69 12.11 -18.27
C HIS A 194 -37.00 12.02 -16.78
N ILE A 195 -36.97 13.15 -16.09
CA ILE A 195 -37.69 13.32 -14.83
C ILE A 195 -39.16 13.21 -15.24
N ARG A 196 -39.70 11.98 -15.24
CA ARG A 196 -41.14 11.78 -15.23
C ARG A 196 -41.64 12.49 -13.98
N ARG A 197 -42.20 13.69 -14.15
CA ARG A 197 -43.13 14.24 -13.16
C ARG A 197 -44.29 13.25 -13.09
N SER A 198 -44.35 12.54 -11.98
CA SER A 198 -45.56 11.86 -11.53
C SER A 198 -46.69 12.90 -11.45
N LEU A 199 -47.74 12.67 -12.24
CA LEU A 199 -49.07 13.25 -12.00
C LEU A 199 -49.71 12.54 -10.80
#